data_AF-A0A8T5TM42-F1
#
_entry.id   AF-A0A8T5TM42-F1
#
_cell.length_a   1.000
_cell.length_b   1.000
_cell.length_c   1.000
_cell.angle_alpha   90.00
_cell.angle_beta   90.00
_cell.angle_gamma   90.00
#
_symmetry.space_group_name_H-M   'P 1'
#
loop_
_entity.id
_entity.type
_entity.pdbx_description
1 polymer ?
#
loop_
_entity_poly.entity_id
_entity_poly.type
_entity_poly.pdbx_seq_one_letter_code
_entity_poly.pdbx_strand_id
1 'polypeptide(L)'
;MIGKLITGPIILISILSEHFLKEVEGLEHKNLAVELLNKLLNDQIKSRAKKNLVQSRSFAELLKKAIIKYENRTIEAAEILEELLELAREIQKAQNRGEDLGMNDDEIAFYDALTTNKSAVDFMGDETLKKIAQELYYTIYINILYIIGKIEWTQKNLIIVLLTMI
;
A
#
# COMPACT_ATOMS: atom_id res chain seq x y z
N MET A 1 -5.99 -30.34 -27.43
CA MET A 1 -5.74 -28.90 -27.60
C MET A 1 -5.29 -28.36 -26.26
N ILE A 2 -4.04 -27.92 -26.21
CA ILE A 2 -3.28 -27.56 -25.01
C ILE A 2 -3.51 -26.07 -24.72
N GLY A 3 -3.63 -25.70 -23.45
CA GLY A 3 -3.27 -24.37 -22.95
C GLY A 3 -4.29 -23.25 -23.16
N LYS A 4 -5.31 -23.17 -22.29
CA LYS A 4 -5.84 -21.86 -21.91
C LYS A 4 -4.91 -21.30 -20.84
N LEU A 5 -4.02 -20.40 -21.26
CA LEU A 5 -3.15 -19.63 -20.39
C LEU A 5 -3.99 -18.93 -19.31
N ILE A 6 -3.64 -19.25 -18.07
CA ILE A 6 -3.95 -18.47 -16.87
C ILE A 6 -3.40 -17.06 -17.14
N THR A 7 -4.29 -16.12 -17.47
CA THR A 7 -4.00 -14.70 -17.66
C THR A 7 -4.67 -13.89 -16.55
N GLY A 8 -4.51 -14.36 -15.31
CA GLY A 8 -4.64 -13.52 -14.12
C GLY A 8 -3.23 -13.17 -13.63
N PRO A 9 -3.03 -12.02 -12.96
CA PRO A 9 -1.76 -11.75 -12.29
C PRO A 9 -1.44 -12.97 -11.43
N ILE A 10 -0.25 -13.53 -11.64
CA ILE A 10 0.25 -14.69 -10.91
C ILE A 10 -0.05 -14.43 -9.43
N ILE A 11 -0.82 -15.35 -8.83
CA ILE A 11 -1.09 -15.40 -7.41
C ILE A 11 0.28 -15.26 -6.72
N LEU A 12 0.59 -14.04 -6.25
CA LEU A 12 1.50 -13.89 -5.14
C LEU A 12 0.84 -14.77 -4.09
N ILE A 13 1.50 -15.86 -3.71
CA ILE A 13 1.38 -16.32 -2.33
C ILE A 13 1.57 -15.03 -1.52
N SER A 14 0.47 -14.43 -1.04
CA SER A 14 0.54 -13.11 -0.42
C SER A 14 1.53 -13.31 0.70
N ILE A 15 2.65 -12.59 0.64
CA ILE A 15 3.77 -12.77 1.56
C ILE A 15 3.37 -12.36 2.99
N LEU A 16 2.13 -11.88 3.16
CA LEU A 16 1.41 -11.58 4.38
C LEU A 16 0.02 -12.26 4.42
N SER A 17 -0.17 -13.39 3.73
CA SER A 17 -1.43 -14.15 3.80
C SER A 17 -1.65 -14.68 5.20
N GLU A 18 -2.91 -14.84 5.61
CA GLU A 18 -3.25 -15.37 6.94
C GLU A 18 -2.61 -16.75 7.20
N HIS A 19 -2.46 -17.58 6.16
CA HIS A 19 -1.74 -18.84 6.23
C HIS A 19 -0.26 -18.63 6.60
N PHE A 20 0.44 -17.76 5.87
CA PHE A 20 1.84 -17.45 6.14
C PHE A 20 2.03 -16.83 7.52
N LEU A 21 1.16 -15.89 7.92
CA LEU A 21 1.22 -15.26 9.23
C LEU A 21 1.10 -16.29 10.36
N LYS A 22 0.23 -17.30 10.22
CA LYS A 22 0.12 -18.42 11.17
C LYS A 22 1.36 -19.32 11.19
N GLU A 23 1.98 -19.58 10.04
CA GLU A 23 3.24 -20.34 9.99
C GLU A 23 4.35 -19.60 10.73
N VAL A 24 4.45 -18.29 10.52
CA VAL A 24 5.43 -17.42 11.19
C VAL A 24 5.17 -17.34 12.70
N GLU A 25 3.91 -17.20 13.09
CA GLU A 25 3.47 -17.24 14.49
C GLU A 25 3.86 -18.57 15.16
N GLY A 26 3.77 -19.68 14.42
CA GLY A 26 4.11 -21.03 14.89
C GLY A 26 5.62 -21.33 14.98
N LEU A 27 6.50 -20.45 14.50
CA LEU A 27 7.94 -20.69 14.56
C LEU A 27 8.43 -20.82 16.01
N GLU A 28 9.29 -21.82 16.25
CA GLU A 28 9.89 -22.09 17.57
C GLU A 28 10.75 -20.91 18.04
N HIS A 29 11.57 -20.36 17.13
CA HIS A 29 12.45 -19.23 17.42
C HIS A 29 11.77 -17.90 17.10
N LYS A 30 11.14 -17.28 18.10
CA LYS A 30 10.44 -15.99 17.94
C LYS A 30 11.32 -14.85 17.43
N ASN A 31 12.59 -14.80 17.83
CA ASN A 31 13.55 -13.82 17.32
C ASN A 31 13.71 -13.90 15.79
N LEU A 32 13.76 -15.12 15.24
CA LEU A 32 13.84 -15.34 13.80
C LEU A 32 12.53 -14.93 13.09
N ALA A 33 11.39 -15.21 13.72
CA ALA A 33 10.09 -14.77 13.22
C ALA A 33 9.99 -13.23 13.14
N VAL A 34 10.48 -12.55 14.17
CA VAL A 34 10.56 -11.08 14.22
C VAL A 34 11.46 -10.52 13.10
N GLU A 35 12.65 -11.07 12.91
CA GLU A 35 13.56 -10.64 11.84
C GLU A 35 12.97 -10.85 10.44
N LEU A 36 12.31 -12.00 10.24
CA LEU A 36 11.64 -12.34 8.99
C LEU A 36 10.51 -11.35 8.70
N LEU A 37 9.57 -11.14 9.62
CA LEU A 37 8.48 -10.19 9.41
C LEU A 37 8.98 -8.77 9.25
N ASN A 38 9.98 -8.34 10.01
CA ASN A 38 10.55 -7.00 9.86
C ASN A 38 11.01 -6.76 8.41
N LYS A 39 11.77 -7.71 7.85
CA LYS A 39 12.24 -7.62 6.47
C LYS A 39 11.08 -7.57 5.48
N LEU A 40 10.11 -8.48 5.63
CA LEU A 40 8.95 -8.57 4.73
C LEU A 40 8.08 -7.33 4.78
N LEU A 41 7.75 -6.84 5.97
CA LEU A 41 6.96 -5.64 6.17
C LEU A 41 7.66 -4.41 5.60
N ASN A 42 8.97 -4.27 5.83
CA ASN A 42 9.75 -3.18 5.26
C ASN A 42 9.73 -3.19 3.72
N ASP A 43 9.88 -4.36 3.09
CA ASP A 43 9.83 -4.48 1.63
C ASP A 43 8.43 -4.18 1.07
N GLN A 44 7.37 -4.63 1.76
CA GLN A 44 5.98 -4.31 1.40
C GLN A 44 5.68 -2.81 1.54
N ILE A 45 6.10 -2.18 2.63
CA ILE A 45 5.92 -0.74 2.86
C ILE A 45 6.63 0.08 1.77
N LYS A 46 7.86 -0.31 1.39
CA LYS A 46 8.62 0.34 0.29
C LYS A 46 7.93 0.16 -1.06
N SER A 47 7.45 -1.04 -1.36
CA SER A 47 6.70 -1.30 -2.60
C SER A 47 5.45 -0.41 -2.66
N ARG A 48 4.70 -0.35 -1.56
CA ARG A 48 3.47 0.45 -1.43
C ARG A 48 3.73 1.97 -1.47
N ALA A 49 4.91 2.42 -1.03
CA ALA A 49 5.24 3.85 -1.01
C ALA A 49 5.23 4.48 -2.42
N LYS A 50 5.37 3.66 -3.48
CA LYS A 50 5.23 4.09 -4.87
C LYS A 50 3.79 4.49 -5.25
N LYS A 51 2.79 3.93 -4.55
CA LYS A 51 1.37 4.17 -4.79
C LYS A 51 0.76 5.13 -3.77
N ASN A 52 1.06 4.95 -2.49
CA ASN A 52 0.49 5.75 -1.42
C ASN A 52 1.55 6.08 -0.36
N LEU A 53 2.18 7.24 -0.53
CA LEU A 53 3.27 7.71 0.33
C LEU A 53 2.79 8.00 1.76
N VAL A 54 1.59 8.54 1.91
CA VAL A 54 1.04 8.96 3.21
C VAL A 54 0.86 7.76 4.11
N GLN A 55 0.19 6.73 3.61
CA GLN A 55 -0.08 5.52 4.38
C GLN A 55 1.20 4.73 4.63
N SER A 56 2.09 4.60 3.63
CA SER A 56 3.38 3.94 3.82
C SER A 56 4.24 4.61 4.89
N ARG A 57 4.20 5.95 5.02
CA ARG A 57 4.90 6.65 6.12
C ARG A 57 4.34 6.25 7.49
N SER A 58 3.02 6.17 7.63
CA SER A 58 2.38 5.74 8.87
C SER A 58 2.81 4.32 9.27
N PHE A 59 2.77 3.36 8.34
CA PHE A 59 3.23 2.00 8.59
C PHE A 59 4.73 1.91 8.90
N ALA A 60 5.57 2.69 8.22
CA ALA A 60 7.01 2.74 8.50
C ALA A 60 7.30 3.20 9.94
N GLU A 61 6.56 4.19 10.44
CA GLU A 61 6.70 4.66 11.82
C GLU A 61 6.24 3.61 12.85
N LEU A 62 5.15 2.88 12.56
CA LEU A 62 4.70 1.77 13.43
C LEU A 62 5.75 0.65 13.48
N LEU A 63 6.24 0.21 12.32
CA LEU A 63 7.29 -0.81 12.22
C LEU A 63 8.54 -0.37 13.00
N LYS A 64 9.01 0.85 12.77
CA LYS A 64 10.19 1.40 13.45
C LYS A 64 10.01 1.42 14.97
N LYS A 65 8.84 1.82 15.47
CA LYS A 65 8.54 1.81 16.91
C LYS A 65 8.61 0.41 17.50
N ALA A 66 8.01 -0.58 16.84
CA ALA A 66 8.07 -1.97 17.28
C ALA A 66 9.53 -2.46 17.35
N ILE A 67 10.31 -2.25 16.29
CA ILE A 67 11.72 -2.70 16.24
C ILE A 67 12.58 -2.01 17.29
N ILE A 68 12.39 -0.71 17.57
CA ILE A 68 13.12 -0.01 18.64
C ILE A 68 12.85 -0.66 20.01
N LYS A 69 11.59 -1.03 20.31
CA LYS A 69 11.26 -1.71 21.57
C LYS A 69 11.97 -3.08 21.68
N TYR A 70 12.07 -3.81 20.56
CA TYR A 70 12.75 -5.09 20.48
C TYR A 70 14.26 -4.97 20.68
N GLU A 71 14.91 -4.04 19.97
CA GLU A 71 16.36 -3.79 20.04
C GLU A 71 16.79 -3.36 21.45
N ASN A 72 15.97 -2.52 22.09
CA ASN A 72 16.20 -2.09 23.47
C ASN A 72 15.86 -3.17 24.50
N ARG A 73 15.47 -4.38 24.08
CA ARG A 73 15.00 -5.51 24.92
C ARG A 73 13.97 -5.08 25.95
N THR A 74 13.15 -4.08 25.59
CA THR A 74 12.16 -3.50 26.49
C THR A 74 10.95 -4.41 26.68
N ILE A 75 10.76 -5.36 25.75
CA ILE A 75 9.70 -6.37 25.72
C ILE A 75 10.20 -7.66 25.08
N GLU A 76 9.44 -8.75 25.27
CA GLU A 76 9.79 -10.07 24.77
C GLU A 76 9.58 -10.19 23.25
N ALA A 77 10.32 -11.10 22.62
CA ALA A 77 10.21 -11.36 21.18
C ALA A 77 8.82 -11.83 20.75
N ALA A 78 8.09 -12.52 21.63
CA ALA A 78 6.71 -12.93 21.37
C ALA A 78 5.75 -11.74 21.30
N GLU A 79 5.94 -10.74 22.18
CA GLU A 79 5.13 -9.52 22.19
C GLU A 79 5.38 -8.67 20.94
N ILE A 80 6.65 -8.54 20.55
CA ILE A 80 7.03 -7.86 19.30
C ILE A 80 6.46 -8.60 18.09
N LEU A 81 6.51 -9.93 18.09
CA LEU A 81 5.98 -10.73 17.00
C LEU A 81 4.49 -10.44 16.80
N GLU A 82 3.70 -10.35 17.87
CA GLU A 82 2.28 -10.00 17.76
C GLU A 82 2.07 -8.58 17.20
N GLU A 83 2.84 -7.58 17.65
CA GLU A 83 2.78 -6.21 17.09
C GLU A 83 3.08 -6.21 15.57
N LEU A 84 4.02 -7.03 15.12
CA LEU A 84 4.36 -7.17 13.69
C LEU A 84 3.28 -7.93 12.91
N LEU A 85 2.66 -8.96 13.50
CA LEU A 85 1.55 -9.69 12.89
C LEU A 85 0.30 -8.79 12.73
N GLU A 86 -0.01 -7.96 13.73
CA GLU A 86 -1.05 -6.94 13.61
C GLU A 86 -0.75 -5.94 12.49
N LEU A 87 0.48 -5.43 12.44
CA LEU A 87 0.89 -4.52 11.36
C LEU A 87 0.76 -5.18 9.98
N ALA A 88 1.11 -6.46 9.86
CA ALA A 88 0.92 -7.23 8.63
C ALA A 88 -0.56 -7.26 8.19
N ARG A 89 -1.46 -7.55 9.13
CA ARG A 89 -2.91 -7.58 8.88
C ARG A 89 -3.45 -6.20 8.48
N GLU A 90 -2.97 -5.13 9.11
CA GLU A 90 -3.37 -3.76 8.76
C GLU A 90 -2.91 -3.37 7.35
N ILE A 91 -1.70 -3.74 6.95
CA ILE A 91 -1.21 -3.54 5.57
C ILE A 91 -2.07 -4.31 4.57
N GLN A 92 -2.46 -5.55 4.90
CA GLN A 92 -3.32 -6.37 4.04
C GLN A 92 -4.72 -5.76 3.89
N LYS A 93 -5.36 -5.32 4.99
CA LYS A 93 -6.66 -4.63 4.94
C LYS A 93 -6.59 -3.35 4.09
N ALA A 94 -5.53 -2.57 4.28
CA ALA A 94 -5.30 -1.37 3.50
C ALA A 94 -5.16 -1.64 1.99
N GLN A 95 -4.66 -2.82 1.60
CA GLN A 95 -4.61 -3.22 0.19
C GLN A 95 -6.00 -3.48 -0.39
N ASN A 96 -6.90 -4.07 0.39
CA ASN A 96 -8.24 -4.42 -0.07
C ASN A 96 -9.23 -3.24 -0.01
N ARG A 97 -8.91 -2.19 0.78
CA ARG A 97 -9.78 -1.02 0.99
C ARG A 97 -10.21 -0.29 -0.28
N GLY A 98 -9.37 -0.30 -1.33
CA GLY A 98 -9.73 0.29 -2.62
C GLY A 98 -10.94 -0.40 -3.26
N GLU A 99 -10.95 -1.74 -3.22
CA GLU A 99 -12.06 -2.55 -3.74
C GLU A 99 -13.33 -2.32 -2.91
N ASP A 100 -13.22 -2.29 -1.58
CA ASP A 100 -14.35 -2.07 -0.67
C ASP A 100 -15.02 -0.70 -0.87
N LEU A 101 -14.22 0.33 -1.14
CA LEU A 101 -14.70 1.69 -1.37
C LEU A 101 -15.07 1.97 -2.84
N GLY A 102 -14.84 1.01 -3.75
CA GLY A 102 -15.02 1.22 -5.19
C GLY A 102 -14.14 2.34 -5.73
N MET A 103 -12.94 2.51 -5.17
CA MET A 103 -11.96 3.54 -5.52
C MET A 103 -10.70 2.88 -6.04
N ASN A 104 -10.06 3.48 -7.03
CA ASN A 104 -8.76 3.01 -7.50
C ASN A 104 -7.61 3.43 -6.55
N ASP A 105 -6.44 2.84 -6.74
CA ASP A 105 -5.26 3.08 -5.88
C ASP A 105 -4.87 4.57 -5.78
N ASP A 106 -5.01 5.33 -6.88
CA ASP A 106 -4.67 6.76 -6.92
C ASP A 106 -5.70 7.58 -6.12
N GLU A 107 -6.99 7.30 -6.28
CA GLU A 107 -8.07 7.95 -5.54
C GLU A 107 -7.95 7.71 -4.03
N ILE A 108 -7.57 6.49 -3.62
CA ILE A 108 -7.29 6.15 -2.22
C ILE A 108 -6.11 6.95 -1.68
N ALA A 109 -5.04 7.12 -2.47
CA ALA A 109 -3.88 7.90 -2.07
C ALA A 109 -4.24 9.39 -1.88
N PHE A 110 -5.08 9.96 -2.75
CA PHE A 110 -5.60 11.31 -2.59
C PHE A 110 -6.47 11.44 -1.34
N TYR A 111 -7.39 10.49 -1.12
CA TYR A 111 -8.21 10.46 0.09
C TYR A 111 -7.36 10.41 1.36
N ASP A 112 -6.34 9.54 1.42
CA ASP A 112 -5.42 9.46 2.56
C ASP A 112 -4.64 10.76 2.75
N ALA A 113 -4.23 11.43 1.67
CA ALA A 113 -3.57 12.73 1.76
C ALA A 113 -4.49 13.81 2.33
N LEU A 114 -5.77 13.85 1.94
CA LEU A 114 -6.76 14.80 2.47
C LEU A 114 -7.06 14.57 3.96
N THR A 115 -7.12 13.30 4.38
CA THR A 115 -7.42 12.92 5.77
C THR A 115 -6.25 13.11 6.74
N THR A 116 -5.03 13.36 6.26
CA THR A 116 -3.89 13.72 7.14
C THR A 116 -4.15 15.00 7.95
N ASN A 117 -5.03 15.88 7.46
CA ASN A 117 -5.51 17.04 8.20
C ASN A 117 -6.82 16.69 8.92
N LYS A 118 -6.72 16.23 10.19
CA LYS A 118 -7.87 15.83 11.01
C LYS A 118 -8.99 16.89 11.06
N SER A 119 -8.64 18.18 11.00
CA SER A 119 -9.61 19.28 10.98
C SER A 119 -10.52 19.28 9.74
N ALA A 120 -10.05 18.74 8.61
CA ALA A 120 -10.85 18.62 7.39
C ALA A 120 -11.85 17.45 7.49
N VAL A 121 -11.47 16.36 8.16
CA VAL A 121 -12.33 15.18 8.38
C VAL A 121 -13.48 15.50 9.31
N ASP A 122 -13.18 16.13 10.45
CA ASP A 122 -14.17 16.48 11.47
C ASP A 122 -15.20 17.51 10.96
N PHE A 123 -14.82 18.33 9.98
CA PHE A 123 -15.68 19.39 9.44
C PHE A 123 -16.46 18.99 8.18
N MET A 124 -15.92 18.11 7.33
CA MET A 124 -16.47 17.84 5.99
C MET A 124 -17.17 16.48 5.86
N GLY A 125 -16.84 15.51 6.72
CA GLY A 125 -17.40 14.15 6.66
C GLY A 125 -16.85 13.28 5.52
N ASP A 126 -16.98 11.97 5.69
CA ASP A 126 -16.32 10.95 4.85
C ASP A 126 -16.79 10.95 3.38
N GLU A 127 -18.10 11.08 3.14
CA GLU A 127 -18.68 11.09 1.79
C GLU A 127 -18.20 12.30 0.96
N THR A 128 -18.02 13.45 1.61
CA THR A 128 -17.53 14.68 0.98
C THR A 128 -16.07 14.55 0.58
N LEU A 129 -15.23 13.99 1.46
CA LEU A 129 -13.82 13.77 1.18
C LEU A 129 -13.61 12.77 0.03
N LYS A 130 -14.45 11.74 -0.05
CA LYS A 130 -14.47 10.80 -1.17
C LYS A 130 -14.76 11.52 -2.50
N LYS A 131 -15.80 12.37 -2.55
CA LYS A 131 -16.15 13.14 -3.76
C LYS A 131 -15.00 14.06 -4.19
N ILE A 132 -14.38 14.77 -3.24
CA ILE A 132 -13.24 15.64 -3.52
C ILE A 132 -12.06 14.84 -4.09
N ALA A 133 -11.74 13.67 -3.51
CA ALA A 133 -10.67 12.81 -4.02
C ALA A 133 -10.92 12.36 -5.47
N GLN A 134 -12.16 11.94 -5.79
CA GLN A 134 -12.56 11.54 -7.14
C GLN A 134 -12.51 12.71 -8.13
N GLU A 135 -13.01 13.89 -7.74
CA GLU A 135 -12.98 15.09 -8.58
C GLU A 135 -11.55 15.58 -8.84
N LEU A 136 -10.67 15.55 -7.83
CA LEU A 136 -9.27 15.92 -7.98
C LEU A 136 -8.54 14.95 -8.92
N TYR A 137 -8.74 13.65 -8.75
CA TYR A 137 -8.19 12.63 -9.65
C TYR A 137 -8.64 12.90 -11.09
N TYR A 138 -9.95 13.06 -11.31
CA TYR A 138 -10.52 13.30 -12.64
C TYR A 138 -10.00 14.60 -13.28
N THR A 139 -9.90 15.68 -12.50
CA THR A 139 -9.40 16.98 -12.98
C THR A 139 -7.94 16.90 -13.41
N ILE A 140 -7.09 16.25 -12.61
CA ILE A 140 -5.68 16.04 -12.94
C ILE A 140 -5.56 15.15 -14.17
N TYR A 141 -6.34 14.07 -14.24
CA TYR A 141 -6.35 13.14 -15.36
C TYR A 141 -6.72 13.83 -16.69
N ILE A 142 -7.80 14.64 -16.70
CA ILE A 142 -8.19 15.43 -17.87
C ILE A 142 -7.10 16.43 -18.25
N ASN A 143 -6.51 17.12 -17.27
CA ASN A 143 -5.45 18.09 -17.54
C ASN A 143 -4.22 17.42 -18.17
N ILE A 144 -3.80 16.25 -17.67
CA ILE A 144 -2.72 15.47 -18.25
C ILE A 144 -3.08 15.01 -19.67
N LEU A 145 -4.29 14.50 -19.89
CA LEU A 145 -4.75 14.07 -21.22
C LEU A 145 -4.78 15.23 -22.21
N TYR A 146 -5.22 16.41 -21.78
CA TYR A 146 -5.24 17.63 -22.58
C TYR A 146 -3.83 18.09 -22.94
N ILE A 147 -2.89 18.06 -21.98
CA ILE A 147 -1.48 18.38 -22.22
C ILE A 147 -0.88 17.38 -23.24
N ILE A 148 -1.07 16.08 -23.04
CA ILE A 148 -0.62 15.03 -23.96
C ILE A 148 -1.26 15.17 -25.35
N GLY A 149 -2.51 15.65 -25.41
CA GLY A 149 -3.22 15.97 -26.65
C GLY A 149 -2.61 17.11 -27.45
N LYS A 150 -1.94 18.06 -26.77
CA LYS A 150 -1.29 19.24 -27.39
C LYS A 150 0.18 19.04 -27.74
N ILE A 151 0.78 17.93 -27.31
CA ILE A 151 2.15 17.56 -27.68
C ILE A 151 2.15 17.04 -29.14
N GLU A 152 3.05 17.58 -29.98
CA GLU A 152 3.20 17.14 -31.38
C GLU A 152 3.41 15.62 -31.48
N TRP A 153 2.83 15.01 -32.52
CA TRP A 153 2.69 13.56 -32.69
C TRP A 153 4.02 12.78 -32.56
N THR A 154 5.15 13.42 -32.91
CA THR A 154 6.52 12.93 -32.78
C THR A 154 6.97 12.74 -31.33
N GLN A 155 6.54 13.59 -30.40
CA GLN A 155 6.84 13.48 -28.97
C GLN A 155 5.86 12.53 -28.25
N LYS A 156 4.63 12.41 -28.78
CA LYS A 156 3.58 11.51 -28.26
C LYS A 156 3.98 10.04 -28.34
N ASN A 157 4.66 9.63 -29.42
CA ASN A 157 5.19 8.27 -29.57
C ASN A 157 6.26 7.93 -28.53
N LEU A 158 7.10 8.89 -28.13
CA LEU A 158 8.15 8.66 -27.12
C LEU A 158 7.54 8.39 -25.75
N ILE A 159 6.50 9.15 -25.38
CA ILE A 159 5.80 9.03 -24.10
C ILE A 159 4.99 7.72 -24.04
N ILE A 160 4.31 7.34 -25.13
CA ILE A 160 3.56 6.07 -25.19
C ILE A 160 4.50 4.87 -25.09
N VAL A 161 5.63 4.88 -25.81
CA VAL A 161 6.64 3.81 -25.73
C VAL A 161 7.21 3.70 -24.31
N LEU A 162 7.50 4.83 -23.66
CA LEU A 162 7.98 4.87 -22.27
C LEU A 162 6.94 4.35 -21.27
N LEU A 163 5.65 4.68 -21.45
CA LEU A 163 4.56 4.22 -20.59
C LEU A 163 4.23 2.73 -20.78
N THR A 164 4.50 2.15 -21.97
CA THR A 164 4.35 0.70 -22.21
C THR A 164 5.55 -0.13 -21.78
N MET A 165 6.69 0.51 -21.46
CA MET A 165 7.93 -0.14 -21.02
C MET A 165 8.15 -0.11 -19.50
N ILE A 166 7.22 0.47 -18.74
CA ILE A 166 7.24 0.52 -17.26
C ILE A 166 6.02 -0.26 -16.75
#